data_AF-A0A922SAJ5-F1
#
_entry.id   AF-A0A922SAJ5-F1
#
_cell.length_a   1.000
_cell.length_b   1.000
_cell.length_c   1.000
_cell.angle_alpha   90.00
_cell.angle_beta   90.00
_cell.angle_gamma   90.00
#
_symmetry.space_group_name_H-M   'P 1'
#
loop_
_entity.id
_entity.type
_entity.pdbx_description
1 polymer ?
#
loop_
_entity_poly.entity_id
_entity_poly.type
_entity_poly.pdbx_seq_one_letter_code
_entity_poly.pdbx_strand_id
1 'polypeptide(L)'
;MIICNDVMAYVFGFFFGKTPLIKLSPKKTWEGFIGGGVSTVIFGLVMSYMMSQYPYLVCPIEYSESLGRMTMDCEPSLLFRLQEYTPPQFLQPVMKVFGMEKLNIYPFMIHSLCLSTFSSVIGPFGGFFASGFKRAFKIKDFGDVIPGHGGIMDRFDCQFLMATFVNVYITSFIPATVLRSEGIVGTQEYTKLGTLDALS
;
A
#
# COMPACT_ATOMS: atom_id res chain seq x y z
N MET A 1 1.13 4.70 -5.35
CA MET A 1 -0.02 3.86 -5.73
C MET A 1 -1.17 4.69 -6.29
N ILE A 2 -1.74 5.66 -5.57
CA ILE A 2 -2.86 6.49 -6.07
C ILE A 2 -2.55 7.18 -7.40
N ILE A 3 -1.39 7.85 -7.49
CA ILE A 3 -0.99 8.55 -8.72
C ILE A 3 -0.86 7.57 -9.89
N CYS A 4 -0.26 6.40 -9.65
CA CYS A 4 -0.15 5.34 -10.64
C CYS A 4 -1.54 4.87 -11.09
N ASN A 5 -2.47 4.68 -10.16
CA ASN A 5 -3.84 4.30 -10.46
C ASN A 5 -4.55 5.35 -11.34
N ASP A 6 -4.41 6.63 -11.03
CA ASP A 6 -5.03 7.70 -11.81
C ASP A 6 -4.44 7.81 -13.23
N VAL A 7 -3.11 7.72 -13.35
CA VAL A 7 -2.41 7.74 -14.64
C VAL A 7 -2.82 6.53 -15.47
N MET A 8 -2.78 5.33 -14.90
CA MET A 8 -3.09 4.11 -15.64
C MET A 8 -4.58 3.99 -15.96
N ALA A 9 -5.47 4.44 -15.07
CA ALA A 9 -6.89 4.51 -15.36
C ALA A 9 -7.20 5.50 -16.49
N TYR A 10 -6.45 6.60 -16.59
CA TYR A 10 -6.53 7.51 -17.73
C TYR A 10 -6.02 6.86 -19.01
N VAL A 11 -4.86 6.19 -18.98
CA VAL A 11 -4.29 5.50 -20.14
C VAL A 11 -5.24 4.41 -20.66
N PHE A 12 -5.69 3.49 -19.80
CA PHE A 12 -6.63 2.44 -20.20
C PHE A 12 -8.00 2.99 -20.57
N GLY A 13 -8.47 4.05 -19.89
CA GLY A 13 -9.70 4.74 -20.25
C GLY A 13 -9.63 5.43 -21.61
N PHE A 14 -8.47 5.96 -22.00
CA PHE A 14 -8.27 6.58 -23.31
C PHE A 14 -8.27 5.55 -24.45
N PHE A 15 -7.56 4.42 -24.28
CA PHE A 15 -7.46 3.40 -25.33
C PHE A 15 -8.69 2.48 -25.43
N PHE A 16 -9.31 2.12 -24.30
CA PHE A 16 -10.36 1.09 -24.24
C PHE A 16 -11.68 1.59 -23.66
N GLY A 17 -11.78 2.86 -23.25
CA GLY A 17 -12.96 3.40 -22.59
C GLY A 17 -14.17 3.50 -23.53
N LYS A 18 -15.17 2.66 -23.28
CA LYS A 18 -16.44 2.68 -24.01
C LYS A 18 -17.63 2.90 -23.08
N THR A 19 -17.57 2.37 -21.86
CA THR A 19 -18.70 2.41 -20.92
C THR A 19 -18.45 3.40 -19.78
N PRO A 20 -19.26 4.47 -19.65
CA PRO A 20 -19.09 5.43 -18.58
C PRO A 20 -19.45 4.81 -17.22
N LEU A 21 -18.65 5.13 -16.20
CA LEU A 21 -18.76 4.59 -14.84
C LEU A 21 -19.90 5.26 -14.05
N ILE A 22 -20.11 6.57 -14.23
CA ILE A 22 -21.19 7.32 -13.58
C ILE A 22 -21.68 8.47 -14.46
N LYS A 23 -23.01 8.73 -14.49
CA LYS A 23 -23.60 9.85 -15.26
C LYS A 23 -23.10 11.23 -14.82
N LEU A 24 -22.62 11.34 -13.57
CA LEU A 24 -22.04 12.56 -13.03
C LEU A 24 -20.68 12.91 -13.67
N SER A 25 -19.94 11.92 -14.16
CA SER A 25 -18.59 12.05 -14.72
C SER A 25 -18.44 11.19 -15.98
N PRO A 26 -18.92 11.68 -17.14
CA PRO A 26 -18.98 10.90 -18.38
C PRO A 26 -17.60 10.55 -18.95
N LYS A 27 -16.52 11.17 -18.47
CA LYS A 27 -15.14 10.91 -18.90
C LYS A 27 -14.48 9.73 -18.17
N LYS A 28 -15.06 9.23 -17.08
CA LYS A 28 -14.52 8.08 -16.32
C LYS A 28 -15.22 6.80 -16.80
N THR A 29 -14.46 5.78 -17.16
CA THR A 29 -14.97 4.54 -17.74
C THR A 29 -14.71 3.32 -16.85
N TRP A 30 -15.54 2.28 -16.98
CA TRP A 30 -15.34 1.02 -16.26
C TRP A 30 -14.04 0.33 -16.67
N GLU A 31 -13.69 0.37 -17.95
CA GLU A 31 -12.47 -0.25 -18.47
C GLU A 31 -11.22 0.43 -17.91
N GLY A 32 -11.26 1.75 -17.80
CA GLY A 32 -10.20 2.53 -17.16
C GLY A 32 -10.06 2.20 -15.67
N PHE A 33 -11.17 2.07 -14.95
CA PHE A 33 -11.16 1.71 -13.53
C PHE A 33 -10.52 0.33 -13.28
N ILE A 34 -10.93 -0.69 -14.05
CA ILE A 34 -10.40 -2.05 -13.91
C ILE A 34 -8.93 -2.09 -14.33
N GLY A 35 -8.56 -1.47 -15.46
CA GLY A 35 -7.19 -1.42 -15.94
C GLY A 35 -6.25 -0.67 -14.99
N GLY A 36 -6.69 0.46 -14.45
CA GLY A 36 -5.98 1.20 -13.42
C GLY A 36 -5.72 0.35 -12.17
N GLY A 37 -6.76 -0.35 -11.69
CA GLY A 37 -6.64 -1.20 -10.51
C GLY A 37 -5.69 -2.37 -10.69
N VAL A 38 -5.83 -3.14 -11.78
CA VAL A 38 -4.93 -4.25 -12.09
C VAL A 38 -3.49 -3.77 -12.22
N SER A 39 -3.25 -2.67 -12.92
CA SER A 39 -1.90 -2.12 -13.07
C SER A 39 -1.31 -1.63 -11.73
N THR A 40 -2.13 -1.08 -10.84
CA THR A 40 -1.69 -0.59 -9.53
C THR A 40 -1.30 -1.74 -8.60
N VAL A 41 -2.03 -2.85 -8.64
CA VAL A 41 -1.68 -4.06 -7.91
C VAL A 41 -0.37 -4.64 -8.42
N ILE A 42 -0.22 -4.81 -9.74
CA ILE A 42 1.02 -5.30 -10.34
C ILE A 42 2.19 -4.39 -9.98
N PHE A 43 2.03 -3.08 -10.13
CA PHE A 43 3.05 -2.10 -9.76
C PHE A 43 3.42 -2.19 -8.27
N GLY A 44 2.43 -2.35 -7.39
CA GLY A 44 2.66 -2.55 -5.95
C GLY A 44 3.47 -3.80 -5.63
N LEU A 45 3.15 -4.92 -6.27
CA LEU A 45 3.86 -6.18 -6.07
C LEU A 45 5.30 -6.09 -6.60
N VAL A 46 5.50 -5.56 -7.81
CA VAL A 46 6.83 -5.37 -8.41
C VAL A 46 7.69 -4.42 -7.57
N MET A 47 7.15 -3.28 -7.17
CA MET A 47 7.88 -2.31 -6.34
C MET A 47 8.22 -2.90 -4.98
N SER A 48 7.29 -3.59 -4.31
CA SER A 48 7.57 -4.20 -3.02
C SER A 48 8.64 -5.28 -3.10
N TYR A 49 8.60 -6.13 -4.13
CA TYR A 49 9.65 -7.11 -4.38
C TYR A 49 11.00 -6.45 -4.62
N MET A 50 11.05 -5.42 -5.48
CA MET A 50 12.27 -4.69 -5.78
C MET A 50 12.87 -4.04 -4.53
N MET A 51 12.04 -3.44 -3.68
CA MET A 51 12.49 -2.83 -2.42
C MET A 51 13.12 -3.86 -1.46
N SER A 52 12.53 -5.05 -1.36
CA SER A 52 13.07 -6.13 -0.52
C SER A 52 14.44 -6.67 -0.97
N GLN A 53 14.83 -6.45 -2.23
CA GLN A 53 16.13 -6.90 -2.75
C GLN A 53 17.28 -5.95 -2.42
N TYR A 54 17.00 -4.67 -2.13
CA TYR A 54 18.04 -3.67 -1.88
C TYR A 54 18.26 -3.46 -0.37
N PRO A 55 19.40 -3.87 0.20
CA PRO A 55 19.67 -3.76 1.63
C PRO A 55 19.61 -2.31 2.14
N TYR A 56 19.95 -1.34 1.28
CA TYR A 56 19.86 0.10 1.56
C TYR A 56 18.45 0.57 1.97
N LEU A 57 17.39 -0.09 1.50
CA LEU A 57 16.00 0.27 1.80
C LEU A 57 15.41 -0.52 2.98
N VAL A 58 16.12 -1.55 3.43
CA VAL A 58 15.67 -2.47 4.47
C VAL A 58 16.42 -2.23 5.79
N CYS A 59 17.72 -1.95 5.69
CA CYS A 59 18.59 -1.72 6.83
C CYS A 59 18.76 -0.24 7.13
N PRO A 60 18.60 0.20 8.40
CA PRO A 60 18.96 1.55 8.79
C PRO A 60 20.49 1.74 8.73
N ILE A 61 20.92 2.96 8.42
CA ILE A 61 22.34 3.33 8.42
C ILE A 61 22.76 3.59 9.87
N GLU A 62 23.71 2.81 10.37
CA GLU A 62 24.21 2.93 11.73
C GLU A 62 25.71 3.24 11.73
N TYR A 63 26.14 4.12 12.65
CA TYR A 63 27.55 4.48 12.78
C TYR A 63 28.22 3.48 13.74
N SER A 64 29.15 2.68 13.22
CA SER A 64 29.89 1.73 14.04
C SER A 64 31.15 2.39 14.59
N GLU A 65 31.16 2.66 15.90
CA GLU A 65 32.29 3.28 16.60
C GLU A 65 33.57 2.44 16.50
N SER A 66 33.44 1.11 16.41
CA SER A 66 34.57 0.17 16.31
C SER A 66 35.31 0.23 14.97
N LEU A 67 34.64 0.70 13.92
CA LEU A 67 35.19 0.71 12.56
C LEU A 67 35.34 2.13 11.97
N GLY A 68 34.92 3.16 12.71
CA GLY A 68 35.02 4.57 12.31
C GLY A 68 34.32 4.89 10.99
N ARG A 69 33.33 4.08 10.57
CA ARG A 69 32.60 4.23 9.31
C ARG A 69 31.11 3.97 9.51
N MET A 70 30.30 4.55 8.62
CA MET A 70 28.90 4.18 8.46
C MET A 70 28.81 2.77 7.89
N THR A 71 28.08 1.88 8.56
CA THR A 71 27.83 0.49 8.12
C THR A 71 26.35 0.27 7.88
N MET A 72 26.01 -0.57 6.91
CA MET A 72 24.63 -1.01 6.63
C MET A 72 24.42 -2.50 6.86
N ASP A 73 25.33 -3.11 7.62
CA ASP A 73 25.29 -4.53 7.96
C ASP A 73 24.27 -4.71 9.10
N CYS A 74 23.01 -4.93 8.72
CA CYS A 74 21.93 -5.24 9.67
C CYS A 74 21.31 -6.61 9.37
N GLU A 75 20.72 -7.23 10.38
CA GLU A 75 19.85 -8.38 10.17
C GLU A 75 18.45 -7.89 9.76
N PRO A 76 17.94 -8.22 8.55
CA PRO A 76 16.65 -7.73 8.10
C PRO A 76 15.51 -8.18 9.01
N SER A 77 14.55 -7.29 9.27
CA SER A 77 13.35 -7.64 10.03
C SER A 77 12.53 -8.73 9.33
N LEU A 78 11.73 -9.46 10.11
CA LEU A 78 10.95 -10.62 9.63
C LEU A 78 9.98 -10.28 8.48
N LEU A 79 9.60 -9.01 8.32
CA LEU A 79 8.80 -8.53 7.18
C LEU A 79 9.51 -8.64 5.82
N PHE A 80 10.83 -8.54 5.83
CA PHE A 80 11.71 -8.54 4.65
C PHE A 80 12.51 -9.84 4.54
N ARG A 81 12.22 -10.85 5.37
CA ARG A 81 12.76 -12.21 5.26
C ARG A 81 11.77 -13.11 4.52
N LEU A 82 12.29 -14.05 3.74
CA LEU A 82 11.48 -15.08 3.07
C LEU A 82 10.81 -15.95 4.14
N GLN A 83 9.49 -16.07 4.06
CA GLN A 83 8.72 -16.92 4.95
C GLN A 83 7.94 -17.97 4.13
N GLU A 84 7.93 -19.21 4.61
CA GLU A 84 7.12 -20.27 4.03
C GLU A 84 5.65 -20.03 4.39
N TYR A 85 4.83 -19.66 3.41
CA TYR A 85 3.41 -19.44 3.63
C TYR A 85 2.60 -20.67 3.20
N THR A 86 1.86 -21.27 4.14
CA THR A 86 0.85 -22.29 3.80
C THR A 86 -0.44 -21.59 3.40
N PRO A 87 -0.92 -21.77 2.16
CA PRO A 87 -2.11 -21.07 1.72
C PRO A 87 -3.38 -21.45 2.49
N PRO A 88 -4.37 -20.54 2.58
CA PRO A 88 -5.62 -20.79 3.28
C PRO A 88 -6.38 -21.97 2.66
N GLN A 89 -7.14 -22.70 3.48
CA GLN A 89 -7.76 -23.99 3.13
C GLN A 89 -8.58 -23.96 1.83
N PHE A 90 -9.24 -22.84 1.53
CA PHE A 90 -10.01 -22.65 0.30
C PHE A 90 -9.15 -22.70 -0.98
N LEU A 91 -7.89 -22.27 -0.91
CA LEU A 91 -6.97 -22.12 -2.04
C LEU A 91 -6.01 -23.32 -2.18
N GLN A 92 -5.91 -24.16 -1.14
CA GLN A 92 -5.14 -25.40 -1.16
C GLN A 92 -5.49 -26.37 -2.30
N PRO A 93 -6.77 -26.67 -2.61
CA PRO A 93 -7.09 -27.61 -3.69
C PRO A 93 -6.66 -27.09 -5.06
N VAL A 94 -6.76 -25.77 -5.30
CA VAL A 94 -6.33 -25.16 -6.56
C VAL A 94 -4.79 -25.21 -6.67
N MET A 95 -4.07 -24.86 -5.61
CA MET A 95 -2.59 -24.87 -5.66
C MET A 95 -1.97 -26.26 -5.74
N LYS A 96 -2.64 -27.28 -5.19
CA LYS A 96 -2.22 -28.69 -5.38
C LYS A 96 -2.32 -29.12 -6.83
N VAL A 97 -3.33 -28.66 -7.57
CA VAL A 97 -3.47 -28.93 -9.01
C VAL A 97 -2.33 -28.29 -9.82
N PHE A 98 -1.80 -27.15 -9.36
CA PHE A 98 -0.67 -26.46 -10.00
C PHE A 98 0.71 -26.87 -9.45
N GLY A 99 0.80 -27.84 -8.53
CA GLY A 99 2.07 -28.33 -7.98
C GLY A 99 2.81 -27.33 -7.08
N MET A 100 2.12 -26.32 -6.54
CA MET A 100 2.71 -25.26 -5.71
C MET A 100 2.36 -25.49 -4.24
N GLU A 101 3.04 -26.44 -3.58
CA GLU A 101 2.72 -26.82 -2.20
C GLU A 101 3.29 -25.87 -1.15
N LYS A 102 4.39 -25.16 -1.47
CA LYS A 102 5.02 -24.16 -0.60
C LYS A 102 5.40 -22.93 -1.42
N LEU A 103 4.98 -21.76 -0.92
CA LEU A 103 5.30 -20.47 -1.51
C LEU A 103 6.20 -19.68 -0.58
N ASN A 104 7.40 -19.35 -1.05
CA ASN A 104 8.32 -18.46 -0.37
C ASN A 104 8.00 -17.03 -0.79
N ILE A 105 7.34 -16.29 0.09
CA ILE A 105 6.94 -14.92 -0.16
C ILE A 105 7.38 -14.03 1.01
N TYR A 106 7.72 -12.78 0.70
CA TYR A 106 7.97 -11.78 1.73
C TYR A 106 6.63 -11.33 2.32
N PRO A 107 6.45 -11.32 3.65
CA PRO A 107 5.25 -10.77 4.28
C PRO A 107 4.93 -9.34 3.83
N PHE A 108 5.96 -8.54 3.55
CA PHE A 108 5.83 -7.20 2.98
C PHE A 108 5.02 -7.16 1.66
N MET A 109 5.12 -8.19 0.81
CA MET A 109 4.35 -8.26 -0.44
C MET A 109 2.85 -8.42 -0.19
N ILE A 110 2.46 -9.13 0.88
CA ILE A 110 1.05 -9.30 1.27
C ILE A 110 0.48 -7.96 1.73
N HIS A 111 1.24 -7.21 2.53
CA HIS A 111 0.84 -5.86 2.94
C HIS A 111 0.73 -4.90 1.74
N SER A 112 1.70 -4.94 0.82
CA SER A 112 1.65 -4.17 -0.43
C SER A 112 0.41 -4.52 -1.27
N LEU A 113 0.02 -5.80 -1.34
CA LEU A 113 -1.20 -6.24 -2.00
C LEU A 113 -2.46 -5.62 -1.37
N CYS A 114 -2.58 -5.64 -0.04
CA CYS A 114 -3.70 -4.99 0.66
C CYS A 114 -3.74 -3.47 0.43
N LEU A 115 -2.58 -2.80 0.51
CA LEU A 115 -2.50 -1.36 0.30
C LEU A 115 -2.82 -0.96 -1.16
N SER A 116 -2.34 -1.73 -2.13
CA SER A 116 -2.58 -1.47 -3.56
C SER A 116 -4.03 -1.68 -3.95
N THR A 117 -4.68 -2.73 -3.44
CA THR A 117 -6.10 -2.99 -3.69
C THR A 117 -6.98 -1.92 -3.05
N PHE A 118 -6.68 -1.51 -1.81
CA PHE A 118 -7.39 -0.40 -1.17
C PHE A 118 -7.19 0.92 -1.93
N SER A 119 -5.94 1.24 -2.30
CA SER A 119 -5.62 2.44 -3.08
C SER A 119 -6.33 2.48 -4.44
N SER A 120 -6.51 1.32 -5.09
CA SER A 120 -7.23 1.21 -6.37
C SER A 120 -8.69 1.61 -6.24
N VAL A 121 -9.31 1.28 -5.10
CA VAL A 121 -10.72 1.56 -4.84
C VAL A 121 -10.91 3.02 -4.42
N ILE A 122 -10.09 3.52 -3.49
CA ILE A 122 -10.22 4.87 -2.94
C ILE A 122 -9.84 5.97 -3.93
N GLY A 123 -8.81 5.78 -4.77
CA GLY A 123 -8.35 6.81 -5.70
C GLY A 123 -9.49 7.40 -6.57
N PRO A 124 -10.30 6.55 -7.23
CA PRO A 124 -11.44 6.97 -8.03
C PRO A 124 -12.55 7.66 -7.23
N PHE A 125 -12.78 7.25 -5.97
CA PHE A 125 -13.75 7.91 -5.09
C PHE A 125 -13.38 9.36 -4.79
N GLY A 126 -12.09 9.66 -4.59
CA GLY A 126 -11.63 11.05 -4.41
C GLY A 126 -11.97 11.94 -5.61
N GLY A 127 -11.73 11.45 -6.82
CA GLY A 127 -12.08 12.17 -8.05
C GLY A 127 -13.58 12.38 -8.25
N PHE A 128 -14.42 11.43 -7.81
CA PHE A 128 -15.88 11.59 -7.85
C PHE A 128 -16.39 12.54 -6.77
N PHE A 129 -15.84 12.49 -5.56
CA PHE A 129 -16.20 13.39 -4.47
C PHE A 129 -15.95 14.85 -4.86
N ALA A 130 -14.74 15.14 -5.35
CA ALA A 130 -14.37 16.42 -5.91
C ALA A 130 -15.34 16.90 -7.01
N SER A 131 -15.63 16.04 -7.98
CA SER A 131 -16.55 16.36 -9.09
C SER A 131 -17.97 16.62 -8.60
N GLY A 132 -18.44 15.89 -7.58
CA GLY A 132 -19.73 16.08 -6.94
C GLY A 132 -19.82 17.38 -6.16
N PHE A 133 -18.78 17.70 -5.36
CA PHE A 133 -18.72 18.91 -4.55
C PHE A 133 -18.73 20.16 -5.43
N LYS A 134 -17.93 20.19 -6.53
CA LYS A 134 -17.96 21.28 -7.52
C LYS A 134 -19.35 21.50 -8.12
N ARG A 135 -20.09 20.42 -8.39
CA ARG A 135 -21.45 20.51 -8.96
C ARG A 135 -22.49 20.96 -7.93
N ALA A 136 -22.32 20.60 -6.65
CA ALA A 136 -23.21 20.99 -5.56
C ALA A 136 -23.14 22.50 -5.26
N PHE A 137 -21.95 23.10 -5.31
CA PHE A 137 -21.77 24.51 -4.99
C PHE A 137 -21.86 25.46 -6.20
N LYS A 138 -22.02 24.94 -7.43
CA LYS A 138 -21.93 25.71 -8.69
C LYS A 138 -20.63 26.52 -8.82
N ILE A 139 -19.60 26.18 -8.06
CA ILE A 139 -18.26 26.77 -8.13
C ILE A 139 -17.46 25.90 -9.09
N LYS A 140 -16.92 26.50 -10.15
CA LYS A 140 -16.25 25.78 -11.23
C LYS A 140 -14.89 25.23 -10.79
N ASP A 141 -14.18 25.97 -9.94
CA ASP A 141 -12.87 25.61 -9.37
C ASP A 141 -12.73 26.20 -7.95
N PHE A 142 -12.28 25.40 -6.98
CA PHE A 142 -12.12 25.80 -5.57
C PHE A 142 -10.92 26.75 -5.31
N GLY A 143 -10.32 27.33 -6.35
CA GLY A 143 -9.25 28.30 -6.24
C GLY A 143 -8.29 28.22 -7.43
N ASP A 144 -8.24 29.28 -8.21
CA ASP A 144 -7.24 29.54 -9.25
C ASP A 144 -5.88 29.89 -8.63
N VAL A 145 -5.38 29.10 -7.67
CA VAL A 145 -4.02 29.32 -7.15
C VAL A 145 -3.00 29.09 -8.28
N ILE A 146 -3.31 28.23 -9.26
CA ILE A 146 -2.53 28.05 -10.49
C ILE A 146 -3.47 27.75 -11.68
N PRO A 147 -3.59 28.64 -12.68
CA PRO A 147 -4.46 28.42 -13.83
C PRO A 147 -3.95 27.25 -14.69
N GLY A 148 -4.84 26.30 -15.01
CA GLY A 148 -4.54 25.13 -15.86
C GLY A 148 -4.11 23.86 -15.10
N HIS A 149 -3.84 23.94 -13.80
CA HIS A 149 -3.66 22.77 -12.94
C HIS A 149 -4.97 22.49 -12.20
N GLY A 150 -5.59 21.32 -12.45
CA GLY A 150 -6.82 20.94 -11.75
C GLY A 150 -6.70 21.08 -10.23
N GLY A 151 -7.83 21.30 -9.54
CA GLY A 151 -7.88 21.64 -8.13
C GLY A 151 -6.92 20.84 -7.26
N ILE A 152 -5.98 21.54 -6.64
CA ILE A 152 -5.05 21.02 -5.61
C ILE A 152 -5.84 20.25 -4.53
N MET A 153 -6.97 20.82 -4.09
CA MET A 153 -7.91 20.22 -3.14
C MET A 153 -8.33 18.79 -3.55
N ASP A 154 -8.72 18.61 -4.81
CA ASP A 154 -9.18 17.32 -5.35
C ASP A 154 -8.11 16.23 -5.29
N ARG A 155 -6.82 16.60 -5.26
CA ARG A 155 -5.68 15.68 -5.14
C ARG A 155 -5.25 15.44 -3.70
N PHE A 156 -5.40 16.43 -2.82
CA PHE A 156 -4.99 16.31 -1.42
C PHE A 156 -5.98 15.46 -0.61
N ASP A 157 -7.27 15.49 -0.93
CA ASP A 157 -8.30 14.75 -0.19
C ASP A 157 -8.07 13.23 -0.23
N CYS A 158 -7.76 12.67 -1.40
CA CYS A 158 -7.51 11.23 -1.54
C CYS A 158 -6.18 10.79 -0.92
N GLN A 159 -5.16 11.66 -0.96
CA GLN A 159 -3.85 11.40 -0.36
C GLN A 159 -3.93 11.42 1.17
N PHE A 160 -4.70 12.35 1.75
CA PHE A 160 -4.90 12.42 3.19
C PHE A 160 -5.66 11.21 3.72
N LEU A 161 -6.73 10.79 3.02
CA LEU A 161 -7.48 9.58 3.38
C LEU A 161 -6.58 8.34 3.31
N MET A 162 -5.76 8.23 2.27
CA MET A 162 -4.81 7.13 2.12
C MET A 162 -3.72 7.15 3.18
N ALA A 163 -3.16 8.31 3.52
CA ALA A 163 -2.16 8.44 4.58
C ALA A 163 -2.73 7.98 5.94
N THR A 164 -3.95 8.39 6.24
CA THR A 164 -4.66 7.96 7.46
C THR A 164 -4.86 6.44 7.47
N PHE A 165 -5.31 5.86 6.35
CA PHE A 165 -5.47 4.41 6.24
C PHE A 165 -4.13 3.68 6.38
N VAL A 166 -3.06 4.12 5.72
CA VAL A 166 -1.72 3.51 5.84
C VAL A 166 -1.26 3.53 7.29
N ASN A 167 -1.45 4.64 8.00
CA ASN A 167 -1.07 4.75 9.41
C ASN A 167 -1.83 3.75 10.28
N VAL A 168 -3.17 3.70 10.16
CA VAL A 168 -4.00 2.73 10.88
C VAL A 168 -3.63 1.30 10.49
N TYR A 169 -3.35 1.05 9.22
CA TYR A 169 -2.99 -0.27 8.70
C TYR A 169 -1.64 -0.74 9.27
N ILE A 170 -0.61 0.11 9.21
CA ILE A 170 0.71 -0.16 9.78
C ILE A 170 0.59 -0.44 11.27
N THR A 171 -0.07 0.44 12.03
CA THR A 171 -0.20 0.29 13.49
C THR A 171 -1.02 -0.93 13.91
N SER A 172 -2.00 -1.36 13.11
CA SER A 172 -2.86 -2.51 13.44
C SER A 172 -2.28 -3.85 12.98
N PHE A 173 -1.78 -3.93 11.74
CA PHE A 173 -1.44 -5.21 11.12
C PHE A 173 0.04 -5.55 11.19
N ILE A 174 0.94 -4.55 11.21
CA ILE A 174 2.38 -4.82 11.25
C ILE A 174 2.82 -5.33 12.62
N PRO A 175 2.50 -4.68 13.75
CA PRO A 175 2.76 -5.23 15.08
C PRO A 175 2.11 -6.60 15.27
N ALA A 176 0.87 -6.81 14.81
CA ALA A 176 0.21 -8.10 14.90
C ALA A 176 0.96 -9.21 14.13
N THR A 177 1.57 -8.88 12.99
CA THR A 177 2.37 -9.83 12.20
C THR A 177 3.70 -10.14 12.87
N VAL A 178 4.38 -9.12 13.40
CA VAL A 178 5.63 -9.28 14.17
C VAL A 178 5.38 -10.10 15.44
N LEU A 179 4.40 -9.72 16.27
CA LEU A 179 4.01 -10.44 17.49
C LEU A 179 3.57 -11.88 17.21
N ARG A 180 2.87 -12.13 16.09
CA ARG A 180 2.48 -13.48 15.68
C ARG A 180 3.68 -14.33 15.25
N SER A 181 4.69 -13.73 14.63
CA SER A 181 5.92 -14.45 14.25
C SER A 181 6.83 -14.72 15.46
N GLU A 182 6.86 -13.82 16.45
CA GLU A 182 7.56 -14.03 17.73
C GLU A 182 6.77 -14.93 18.69
N GLY A 183 5.51 -15.23 18.40
CA GLY A 183 4.66 -16.18 19.12
C GLY A 183 5.07 -17.66 19.04
N ILE A 184 6.22 -17.99 18.45
CA ILE A 184 6.86 -19.32 18.55
C ILE A 184 8.24 -19.26 19.24
N VAL A 185 8.83 -18.08 19.45
CA VAL A 185 10.04 -17.90 20.27
C VAL A 185 9.96 -16.54 20.97
N GLY A 186 9.57 -16.50 22.25
CA GLY A 186 9.80 -15.32 23.07
C GLY A 186 8.62 -14.81 23.89
N THR A 187 7.97 -15.66 24.69
CA THR A 187 7.49 -15.19 26.00
C THR A 187 8.70 -14.76 26.84
N GLN A 188 9.26 -13.54 26.67
CA GLN A 188 10.02 -12.89 27.75
C GLN A 188 10.39 -11.40 27.64
N GLU A 189 10.17 -10.64 26.56
CA GLU A 189 10.70 -9.26 26.51
C GLU A 189 9.69 -8.11 26.68
N TYR A 190 8.39 -8.34 26.49
CA TYR A 190 7.38 -7.28 26.69
C TYR A 190 6.94 -7.08 28.16
N THR A 191 7.37 -7.94 29.09
CA THR A 191 7.11 -7.72 30.54
C THR A 191 8.12 -6.77 31.18
N LYS A 192 9.26 -6.47 30.55
CA LYS A 192 10.28 -5.60 31.18
C LYS A 192 10.04 -4.10 31.02
N LEU A 193 9.31 -3.64 30.00
CA LEU A 193 9.01 -2.21 29.85
C LEU A 193 7.77 -1.73 30.62
N GLY A 194 6.82 -2.61 30.94
CA GLY A 194 5.62 -2.26 31.71
C GLY A 194 5.77 -2.32 33.24
N THR A 195 6.91 -2.80 33.75
CA THR A 195 7.13 -2.99 35.19
C THR A 195 8.12 -1.99 35.80
N LEU A 196 8.82 -1.18 34.99
CA LEU A 196 9.75 -0.15 35.47
C LEU A 196 9.08 1.20 35.77
N ASP A 197 7.90 1.47 35.19
CA ASP A 197 7.12 2.69 35.49
C ASP A 197 6.16 2.52 36.70
N ALA A 198 6.19 1.37 37.38
CA ALA A 198 5.37 1.08 38.56
C ALA A 198 6.17 0.97 39.88
N LEU A 199 7.49 1.23 39.84
CA LEU A 199 8.39 1.16 41.02
C LEU A 199 9.37 2.34 41.09
N SER A 200 8.90 3.56 40.78
CA SER A 200 9.55 4.81 41.18
C SER A 200 8.54 5.84 41.63
#